data_AF-A0A5P8P0G5-F1
#
_entry.id   AF-A0A5P8P0G5-F1
#
_cell.length_a   1.000
_cell.length_b   1.000
_cell.length_c   1.000
_cell.angle_alpha   90.00
_cell.angle_beta   90.00
_cell.angle_gamma   90.00
#
_symmetry.space_group_name_H-M   'P 1'
#
loop_
_entity.id
_entity.type
_entity.pdbx_description
1 polymer ?
#
loop_
_entity_poly.entity_id
_entity_poly.type
_entity_poly.pdbx_seq_one_letter_code
_entity_poly.pdbx_strand_id
1 'polypeptide(L)'
;MKKIIGMVILFLLLASQAQAISEGENLANEKCGSCHLMGQITKEKLNRMAAPPYWILGKKVKAVSKNEEEAVNFIVDYVYNPSEDKMLFPKETKERFGLMPSLKGIVTEDELRSIAKYILDNASK
;
A
#
# COMPACT_ATOMS: atom_id res chain seq x y z
N MET A 1 -36.01 -2.23 22.72
CA MET A 1 -34.72 -1.71 23.22
C MET A 1 -33.52 -2.57 22.78
N LYS A 2 -33.45 -3.86 23.09
CA LYS A 2 -32.33 -4.75 22.65
C LYS A 2 -32.08 -4.76 21.13
N LYS A 3 -33.15 -4.74 20.31
CA LYS A 3 -33.06 -4.66 18.84
C LYS A 3 -32.50 -3.32 18.32
N ILE A 4 -32.76 -2.22 19.03
CA ILE A 4 -32.30 -0.87 18.67
C ILE A 4 -30.82 -0.72 19.05
N ILE A 5 -30.43 -1.23 20.22
CA ILE A 5 -29.04 -1.26 20.70
C ILE A 5 -28.16 -2.11 19.76
N GLY A 6 -28.64 -3.28 19.34
CA GLY A 6 -27.92 -4.11 18.37
C GLY A 6 -27.73 -3.46 16.99
N MET A 7 -28.72 -2.69 16.53
CA MET A 7 -28.64 -1.98 15.25
C MET A 7 -27.68 -0.79 15.30
N VAL A 8 -27.60 -0.08 16.43
CA VAL A 8 -26.67 1.04 16.64
C VAL A 8 -25.21 0.54 16.74
N ILE A 9 -24.96 -0.57 17.44
CA ILE A 9 -23.62 -1.16 17.55
C ILE A 9 -23.10 -1.63 16.18
N LEU A 10 -23.96 -2.24 15.35
CA LEU A 10 -23.58 -2.68 14.00
C LEU A 10 -23.23 -1.49 13.08
N PHE A 11 -23.97 -0.37 13.21
CA PHE A 11 -23.73 0.83 12.40
C PHE A 11 -22.41 1.53 12.77
N LEU A 12 -22.03 1.56 14.05
CA LEU A 12 -20.76 2.12 14.53
C LEU A 12 -19.54 1.33 14.03
N LEU A 13 -19.63 -0.01 13.98
CA LEU A 13 -18.56 -0.87 13.47
C LEU A 13 -18.30 -0.64 11.97
N LEU A 14 -19.35 -0.47 11.18
CA LEU A 14 -19.25 -0.18 9.73
C LEU A 14 -18.58 1.18 9.46
N ALA A 15 -18.89 2.20 10.25
CA ALA A 15 -18.30 3.53 10.10
C ALA A 15 -16.79 3.54 10.38
N SER A 16 -16.31 2.77 11.37
CA SER A 16 -14.88 2.67 11.69
C SER A 16 -14.04 2.09 10.54
N GLN A 17 -14.59 1.10 9.83
CA GLN A 17 -13.88 0.45 8.72
C GLN A 17 -13.79 1.36 7.49
N ALA A 18 -14.83 2.16 7.21
CA ALA A 18 -14.82 3.11 6.11
C ALA A 18 -13.78 4.23 6.31
N GLN A 19 -13.62 4.72 7.55
CA GLN A 19 -12.62 5.72 7.92
C GLN A 19 -11.18 5.18 7.74
N ALA A 20 -10.91 3.94 8.16
CA ALA A 20 -9.59 3.33 8.02
C ALA A 20 -9.18 3.11 6.55
N ILE A 21 -10.14 2.78 5.67
CA ILE A 21 -9.90 2.61 4.24
C ILE A 21 -9.55 3.95 3.57
N SER A 22 -10.28 5.02 3.90
CA SER A 22 -10.03 6.35 3.33
C SER A 22 -8.70 6.94 3.80
N GLU A 23 -8.29 6.65 5.04
CA GLU A 23 -7.00 7.06 5.58
C GLU A 23 -5.82 6.37 4.88
N GLY A 24 -5.87 5.04 4.69
CA GLY A 24 -4.83 4.30 3.98
C GLY A 24 -4.65 4.73 2.52
N GLU A 25 -5.75 5.02 1.82
CA GLU A 25 -5.70 5.57 0.46
C GLU A 25 -5.05 6.95 0.40
N ASN A 26 -5.46 7.85 1.29
CA ASN A 26 -4.93 9.21 1.34
C ASN A 26 -3.42 9.20 1.65
N LEU A 27 -3.00 8.40 2.64
CA LEU A 27 -1.60 8.21 2.97
C LEU A 27 -0.80 7.63 1.79
N ALA A 28 -1.34 6.65 1.08
CA ALA A 28 -0.67 6.05 -0.07
C ALA A 28 -0.50 7.07 -1.22
N ASN A 29 -1.54 7.87 -1.48
CA ASN A 29 -1.49 8.93 -2.47
C ASN A 29 -0.47 10.01 -2.11
N GLU A 30 -0.43 10.43 -0.85
CA GLU A 30 0.46 11.49 -0.37
C GLU A 30 1.93 11.04 -0.31
N LYS A 31 2.19 9.87 0.30
CA LYS A 31 3.56 9.42 0.59
C LYS A 31 4.20 8.64 -0.56
N CYS A 32 3.40 7.99 -1.41
CA CYS A 32 3.91 7.09 -2.45
C CYS A 32 3.57 7.53 -3.88
N GLY A 33 2.58 8.43 -4.04
CA GLY A 33 2.03 8.83 -5.34
C GLY A 33 2.94 9.71 -6.20
N SER A 34 4.06 10.19 -5.67
CA SER A 34 5.09 10.91 -6.44
C SER A 34 5.87 9.98 -7.38
N CYS A 35 6.04 8.71 -6.99
CA CYS A 35 6.80 7.72 -7.76
C CYS A 35 5.90 6.62 -8.32
N HIS A 36 5.01 6.09 -7.48
CA HIS A 36 4.08 5.02 -7.85
C HIS A 36 2.80 5.60 -8.45
N LEU A 37 2.23 4.89 -9.43
CA LEU A 37 0.91 5.22 -9.96
C LEU A 37 -0.18 4.93 -8.91
N MET A 38 -0.43 5.89 -8.02
CA MET A 38 -1.47 5.86 -6.98
C MET A 38 -2.67 6.74 -7.34
N GLY A 39 -3.85 6.39 -6.82
CA GLY A 39 -5.08 7.18 -6.94
C GLY A 39 -5.50 7.39 -8.39
N GLN A 40 -6.00 8.60 -8.71
CA GLN A 40 -6.36 8.95 -10.09
C GLN A 40 -5.11 8.92 -11.00
N ILE A 41 -5.21 8.15 -12.08
CA ILE A 41 -4.16 8.01 -13.10
C ILE A 41 -4.37 9.05 -14.20
N THR A 42 -3.43 9.97 -14.32
CA THR A 42 -3.42 11.00 -15.37
C THR A 42 -2.29 10.73 -16.37
N LYS A 43 -2.38 11.30 -17.57
CA LYS A 43 -1.29 11.25 -18.57
C LYS A 43 0.02 11.79 -18.00
N GLU A 44 -0.07 12.82 -17.18
CA GLU A 44 1.09 13.44 -16.52
C GLU A 44 1.75 12.50 -15.50
N LYS A 45 0.96 11.77 -14.68
CA LYS A 45 1.49 10.73 -13.78
C LYS A 45 2.10 9.56 -14.54
N LEU A 46 1.46 9.11 -15.62
CA LEU A 46 1.99 8.06 -16.49
C LEU A 46 3.35 8.43 -17.08
N ASN A 47 3.53 9.67 -17.50
CA ASN A 47 4.79 10.13 -18.07
C ASN A 47 5.91 10.33 -17.04
N ARG A 48 5.56 10.52 -15.76
CA ARG A 48 6.51 10.82 -14.67
C ARG A 48 6.73 9.65 -13.70
N MET A 49 6.08 8.51 -13.92
CA MET A 49 6.20 7.37 -13.01
C MET A 49 7.67 6.94 -12.88
N ALA A 50 8.15 6.93 -11.64
CA ALA A 50 9.51 6.55 -11.29
C ALA A 50 9.56 5.18 -10.58
N ALA A 51 8.42 4.52 -10.43
CA ALA A 51 8.30 3.20 -9.85
C ALA A 51 7.17 2.38 -10.51
N PRO A 52 7.15 1.05 -10.32
CA PRO A 52 6.04 0.22 -10.78
C PRO A 52 4.69 0.64 -10.18
N PRO A 53 3.57 0.43 -10.87
CA PRO A 53 2.25 0.71 -10.31
C PRO A 53 1.96 -0.11 -9.05
N TYR A 54 1.25 0.46 -8.07
CA TYR A 54 1.07 -0.17 -6.76
C TYR A 54 0.33 -1.51 -6.83
N TRP A 55 -0.61 -1.66 -7.77
CA TRP A 55 -1.37 -2.90 -7.91
C TRP A 55 -0.47 -4.07 -8.35
N ILE A 56 0.55 -3.81 -9.16
CA ILE A 56 1.53 -4.84 -9.54
C ILE A 56 2.44 -5.20 -8.36
N LEU A 57 2.87 -4.21 -7.58
CA LEU A 57 3.61 -4.44 -6.34
C LEU A 57 2.78 -5.33 -5.39
N GLY A 58 1.54 -4.96 -5.12
CA GLY A 58 0.64 -5.72 -4.25
C GLY A 58 0.42 -7.15 -4.73
N LYS A 59 0.25 -7.38 -6.04
CA LYS A 59 0.13 -8.74 -6.61
C LYS A 59 1.39 -9.58 -6.34
N LYS A 60 2.58 -9.01 -6.55
CA LYS A 60 3.85 -9.70 -6.32
C LYS A 60 4.07 -10.02 -4.85
N VAL A 61 3.79 -9.09 -3.95
CA VAL A 61 3.91 -9.31 -2.50
C VAL A 61 2.95 -10.41 -2.05
N LYS A 62 1.67 -10.37 -2.48
CA LYS A 62 0.70 -11.43 -2.18
C LYS A 62 1.13 -12.80 -2.69
N ALA A 63 1.78 -12.86 -3.85
CA ALA A 63 2.21 -14.13 -4.45
C ALA A 63 3.33 -14.84 -3.67
N VAL A 64 4.13 -14.09 -2.90
CA VAL A 64 5.26 -14.64 -2.11
C VAL A 64 4.94 -14.77 -0.62
N SER A 65 3.83 -14.20 -0.16
CA SER A 65 3.44 -14.18 1.26
C SER A 65 2.41 -15.26 1.56
N LYS A 66 2.49 -15.90 2.73
CA LYS A 66 1.54 -16.95 3.13
C LYS A 66 0.22 -16.36 3.66
N ASN A 67 0.27 -15.16 4.21
CA ASN A 67 -0.89 -14.46 4.78
C ASN A 67 -0.71 -12.93 4.68
N GLU A 68 -1.75 -12.20 5.07
CA GLU A 68 -1.77 -10.74 5.02
C GLU A 68 -0.71 -10.09 5.93
N GLU A 69 -0.49 -10.63 7.12
CA GLU A 69 0.49 -10.10 8.07
C GLU A 69 1.92 -10.18 7.51
N GLU A 70 2.28 -11.32 6.89
CA GLU A 70 3.56 -11.49 6.21
C GLU A 70 3.69 -10.50 5.03
N ALA A 71 2.63 -10.29 4.27
CA ALA A 71 2.61 -9.33 3.17
C ALA A 71 2.78 -7.87 3.66
N VAL A 72 2.11 -7.49 4.74
CA VAL A 72 2.26 -6.17 5.37
C VAL A 72 3.69 -6.00 5.89
N ASN A 73 4.21 -6.98 6.62
CA ASN A 73 5.56 -6.94 7.17
C ASN A 73 6.62 -6.86 6.07
N PHE A 74 6.41 -7.55 4.93
CA PHE A 74 7.28 -7.44 3.76
C PHE A 74 7.30 -6.00 3.22
N ILE A 75 6.13 -5.37 3.03
CA ILE A 75 6.05 -4.00 2.53
C ILE A 75 6.73 -3.03 3.51
N VAL A 76 6.46 -3.17 4.82
CA VAL A 76 7.07 -2.34 5.86
C VAL A 76 8.60 -2.45 5.83
N ASP A 77 9.14 -3.67 5.83
CA ASP A 77 10.58 -3.89 5.81
C ASP A 77 11.22 -3.41 4.51
N TYR A 78 10.61 -3.65 3.34
CA TYR A 78 11.17 -3.21 2.07
C TYR A 78 11.20 -1.68 1.95
N VAL A 79 10.16 -0.98 2.42
CA VAL A 79 10.11 0.49 2.36
C VAL A 79 11.13 1.14 3.30
N TYR A 80 11.41 0.54 4.46
CA TYR A 80 12.44 1.03 5.37
C TYR A 80 13.85 0.59 5.01
N ASN A 81 14.01 -0.63 4.54
CA ASN A 81 15.30 -1.26 4.29
C ASN A 81 15.35 -1.86 2.88
N PRO A 82 15.17 -1.05 1.82
CA PRO A 82 15.15 -1.53 0.45
C PRO A 82 16.54 -2.07 0.09
N SER A 83 16.54 -3.22 -0.57
CA SER A 83 17.76 -3.92 -0.99
C SER A 83 17.45 -4.81 -2.19
N GLU A 84 18.48 -5.08 -2.98
CA GLU A 84 18.31 -5.80 -4.25
C GLU A 84 17.85 -7.25 -4.05
N ASP A 85 18.30 -7.90 -2.99
CA ASP A 85 17.94 -9.27 -2.62
C ASP A 85 16.47 -9.39 -2.18
N LYS A 86 15.87 -8.31 -1.68
CA LYS A 86 14.44 -8.27 -1.32
C LYS A 86 13.54 -7.87 -2.49
N MET A 87 14.09 -7.39 -3.61
CA MET A 87 13.29 -6.88 -4.72
C MET A 87 12.55 -8.02 -5.43
N LEU A 88 11.21 -7.93 -5.52
CA LEU A 88 10.37 -8.95 -6.18
C LEU A 88 10.23 -8.79 -7.70
N PHE A 89 10.91 -7.80 -8.27
CA PHE A 89 10.83 -7.44 -9.67
C PHE A 89 12.08 -7.89 -10.43
N PRO A 90 11.96 -8.23 -11.72
CA PRO A 90 13.10 -8.69 -12.50
C PRO A 90 14.07 -7.54 -12.78
N LYS A 91 15.29 -7.88 -13.23
CA LYS A 91 16.40 -6.94 -13.42
C LYS A 91 16.03 -5.76 -14.32
N GLU A 92 15.22 -5.97 -15.34
CA GLU A 92 14.76 -4.95 -16.29
C GLU A 92 13.92 -3.87 -15.58
N THR A 93 13.19 -4.22 -14.52
CA THR A 93 12.42 -3.26 -13.73
C THR A 93 13.37 -2.37 -12.93
N LYS A 94 14.44 -2.93 -12.37
CA LYS A 94 15.50 -2.17 -11.70
C LYS A 94 16.27 -1.29 -12.67
N GLU A 95 16.61 -1.79 -13.86
CA GLU A 95 17.27 -0.98 -14.90
C GLU A 95 16.41 0.22 -15.32
N ARG A 96 15.08 0.10 -15.26
CA ARG A 96 14.14 1.18 -15.56
C ARG A 96 13.92 2.17 -14.40
N PHE A 97 13.71 1.68 -13.18
CA PHE A 97 13.25 2.51 -12.05
C PHE A 97 14.29 2.69 -10.94
N GLY A 98 15.38 1.92 -10.96
CA GLY A 98 16.33 1.83 -9.87
C GLY A 98 15.80 1.04 -8.67
N LEU A 99 16.54 1.15 -7.56
CA LEU A 99 16.12 0.64 -6.25
C LEU A 99 15.31 1.72 -5.55
N MET A 100 14.25 1.32 -4.84
CA MET A 100 13.45 2.24 -4.04
C MET A 100 14.32 2.93 -2.97
N PRO A 101 14.24 4.26 -2.77
CA PRO A 101 14.91 4.92 -1.66
C PRO A 101 14.24 4.53 -0.33
N SER A 102 15.02 4.45 0.74
CA SER A 102 14.48 4.23 2.09
C SER A 102 13.58 5.40 2.50
N LEU A 103 12.40 5.10 3.04
CA LEU A 103 11.50 6.09 3.64
C LEU A 103 11.53 6.06 5.18
N LYS A 104 12.56 5.44 5.77
CA LYS A 104 12.73 5.39 7.23
C LYS A 104 12.87 6.81 7.79
N GLY A 105 12.03 7.14 8.77
CA GLY A 105 11.97 8.48 9.37
C GLY A 105 11.18 9.51 8.57
N ILE A 106 10.66 9.15 7.38
CA ILE A 106 9.76 9.99 6.57
C ILE A 106 8.31 9.55 6.74
N VAL A 107 8.07 8.23 6.78
CA VAL A 107 6.76 7.61 7.00
C VAL A 107 6.83 6.81 8.29
N THR A 108 5.87 6.97 9.18
CA THR A 108 5.79 6.18 10.42
C THR A 108 5.36 4.74 10.16
N GLU A 109 5.61 3.83 11.10
CA GLU A 109 5.27 2.42 10.90
C GLU A 109 3.75 2.22 10.81
N ASP A 110 2.98 2.94 11.63
CA ASP A 110 1.52 2.87 11.64
C ASP A 110 0.90 3.37 10.32
N GLU A 111 1.40 4.50 9.80
CA GLU A 111 1.03 4.99 8.47
C GLU A 111 1.37 3.95 7.40
N LEU A 112 2.57 3.37 7.47
CA LEU A 112 3.05 2.42 6.48
C LEU A 112 2.28 1.10 6.50
N ARG A 113 1.86 0.62 7.68
CA ARG A 113 0.96 -0.53 7.83
C ARG A 113 -0.41 -0.24 7.21
N SER A 114 -0.92 0.98 7.40
CA SER A 114 -2.18 1.42 6.79
C SER A 114 -2.09 1.50 5.27
N ILE A 115 -0.99 2.04 4.74
CA ILE A 115 -0.67 2.07 3.30
C ILE A 115 -0.54 0.65 2.74
N ALA A 116 0.19 -0.22 3.43
CA ALA A 116 0.41 -1.61 2.99
C ALA A 116 -0.92 -2.37 2.88
N LYS A 117 -1.79 -2.22 3.88
CA LYS A 117 -3.13 -2.81 3.84
C LYS A 117 -3.96 -2.27 2.67
N TYR A 118 -3.96 -0.96 2.44
CA TYR A 118 -4.62 -0.36 1.27
C TYR A 118 -4.11 -0.94 -0.06
N ILE A 119 -2.78 -1.03 -0.23
CA ILE A 119 -2.15 -1.60 -1.44
C ILE A 119 -2.60 -3.04 -1.64
N LEU A 120 -2.56 -3.86 -0.58
CA LEU A 120 -2.93 -5.26 -0.63
C LEU A 120 -4.43 -5.41 -0.95
N ASP A 121 -5.30 -4.69 -0.28
CA ASP A 121 -6.75 -4.75 -0.50
C ASP A 121 -7.15 -4.37 -1.94
N ASN A 122 -6.37 -3.51 -2.60
CA ASN A 122 -6.62 -3.03 -3.95
C ASN A 122 -5.73 -3.66 -5.03
N ALA A 123 -4.82 -4.56 -4.67
CA ALA A 123 -3.92 -5.23 -5.60
C ALA A 123 -4.63 -6.11 -6.63
N SER A 124 -5.86 -6.56 -6.36
CA SER A 124 -6.59 -7.51 -7.21
C SER A 124 -7.57 -6.85 -8.19
N LYS A 125 -7.75 -5.53 -8.12
CA LYS A 125 -8.58 -4.76 -9.04
C LYS A 125 -7.82 -4.46 -10.34
#